data_AF-A0A9D1Z4D3-F1
#
_entry.id   AF-A0A9D1Z4D3-F1
#
_cell.length_a   1.000
_cell.length_b   1.000
_cell.length_c   1.000
_cell.angle_alpha   90.00
_cell.angle_beta   90.00
_cell.angle_gamma   90.00
#
_symmetry.space_group_name_H-M   'P 1'
#
loop_
_entity.id
_entity.type
_entity.pdbx_description
1 polymer ?
#
loop_
_entity_poly.entity_id
_entity_poly.type
_entity_poly.pdbx_seq_one_letter_code
_entity_poly.pdbx_strand_id
1 'polypeptide(L)'
;MLKSATIFFPLLILEMAAGYLFPAPAAVLDECSPALTELASIAQEIDTVTTQERDKQEQSTLVMLNVYIAVLAAFFVLALVFGLAVALKTTGIITKAVSQIRTAAEGLSRGDLKVHVDYQGGNEFGELAQRLNFSFQELSKYVDTIDNGMTEFSAGNFTYECPIQFLGDFAHIQASIENFQEKMRSMLGELETSSAQVSAGAEQVADGAQALAQGATEQASSVEELSASIADISNHISDTAVFSQKADQLGQESREIVNKGKEEMEQLLSSIQEIAHASNNIQSIIKVINDIAFQTNILALNAAVEAARAGNAG
;
A
#
# COMPACT_ATOMS: atom_id res chain seq x y z
N MET A 1 -23.35 -99.15 90.57
CA MET A 1 -22.60 -100.44 90.46
C MET A 1 -21.07 -100.29 90.52
N LEU A 2 -20.46 -99.18 90.13
CA LEU A 2 -18.99 -99.00 90.25
C LEU A 2 -18.43 -98.99 91.69
N LYS A 3 -19.23 -98.69 92.73
CA LYS A 3 -18.78 -98.68 94.14
C LYS A 3 -18.60 -100.08 94.77
N SER A 4 -19.12 -101.14 94.16
CA SER A 4 -19.00 -102.52 94.67
C SER A 4 -17.75 -103.23 94.12
N ALA A 5 -17.35 -102.91 92.89
CA ALA A 5 -16.18 -103.51 92.24
C ALA A 5 -14.83 -103.05 92.85
N THR A 6 -14.75 -101.84 93.41
CA THR A 6 -13.50 -101.27 93.97
C THR A 6 -13.06 -101.94 95.29
N ILE A 7 -13.98 -102.60 96.00
CA ILE A 7 -13.69 -103.32 97.25
C ILE A 7 -13.48 -104.82 96.99
N PHE A 8 -14.15 -105.39 95.97
CA PHE A 8 -14.13 -106.83 95.70
C PHE A 8 -12.85 -107.31 94.99
N PHE A 9 -12.32 -106.54 94.04
CA PHE A 9 -11.15 -106.93 93.26
C PHE A 9 -9.84 -107.05 94.07
N PRO A 10 -9.51 -106.13 95.00
CA PRO A 10 -8.30 -106.27 95.83
C PRO A 10 -8.39 -107.44 96.81
N LEU A 11 -9.59 -107.74 97.33
CA LEU A 11 -9.82 -108.86 98.26
C LEU A 11 -9.65 -110.22 97.56
N LEU A 12 -10.13 -110.33 96.31
CA LEU A 12 -10.01 -111.54 95.48
C LEU A 12 -8.55 -111.83 95.10
N ILE A 13 -7.74 -110.80 94.84
CA ILE A 13 -6.31 -110.93 94.53
C ILE A 13 -5.50 -111.30 95.79
N LEU A 14 -5.90 -110.79 96.97
CA LEU A 14 -5.23 -111.09 98.24
C LEU A 14 -5.51 -112.53 98.72
N GLU A 15 -6.72 -113.05 98.51
CA GLU A 15 -7.08 -114.44 98.87
C GLU A 15 -6.51 -115.49 97.90
N MET A 16 -6.33 -115.17 96.61
CA MET A 16 -5.66 -116.07 95.66
C MET A 16 -4.16 -116.28 95.98
N ALA A 17 -3.51 -115.32 96.64
CA ALA A 17 -2.12 -115.45 97.08
C ALA A 17 -1.95 -116.29 98.37
N ALA A 18 -3.04 -116.55 99.10
CA ALA A 18 -3.04 -117.24 100.40
C ALA A 18 -3.29 -118.76 100.35
N GLY A 19 -3.38 -119.37 99.16
CA GLY A 19 -3.25 -120.82 99.00
C GLY A 19 -4.50 -121.69 99.25
N TYR A 20 -5.72 -121.14 99.13
CA TYR A 20 -6.96 -121.93 99.02
C TYR A 20 -7.49 -121.88 97.57
N LEU A 21 -7.76 -123.02 96.92
CA LEU A 21 -8.16 -123.12 95.50
C LEU A 21 -9.12 -124.31 95.30
N PHE A 22 -10.33 -124.32 94.70
CA PHE A 22 -11.36 -123.36 94.24
C PHE A 22 -12.62 -124.22 93.91
N PRO A 23 -13.86 -123.68 93.94
CA PRO A 23 -14.80 -124.00 92.85
C PRO A 23 -15.62 -122.77 92.47
N ALA A 24 -15.32 -122.09 91.37
CA ALA A 24 -16.23 -121.05 90.85
C ALA A 24 -16.04 -120.75 89.35
N PRO A 25 -16.58 -121.59 88.45
CA PRO A 25 -16.85 -121.17 87.07
C PRO A 25 -18.26 -120.58 86.89
N ALA A 26 -19.24 -120.95 87.73
CA ALA A 26 -20.65 -120.59 87.50
C ALA A 26 -21.02 -119.16 87.95
N ALA A 27 -20.51 -118.69 89.10
CA ALA A 27 -20.86 -117.37 89.64
C ALA A 27 -20.25 -116.21 88.82
N VAL A 28 -19.08 -116.42 88.21
CA VAL A 28 -18.43 -115.41 87.37
C VAL A 28 -19.12 -115.29 86.01
N LEU A 29 -19.62 -116.40 85.44
CA LEU A 29 -20.33 -116.36 84.15
C LEU A 29 -21.75 -115.79 84.25
N ASP A 30 -22.49 -116.03 85.35
CA ASP A 30 -23.88 -115.58 85.49
C ASP A 30 -23.99 -114.06 85.72
N GLU A 31 -23.01 -113.45 86.42
CA GLU A 31 -22.98 -111.99 86.65
C GLU A 31 -22.17 -111.22 85.59
N CYS A 32 -21.06 -111.76 85.05
CA CYS A 32 -20.25 -111.01 84.09
C CYS A 32 -20.77 -111.03 82.65
N SER A 33 -21.51 -112.07 82.22
CA SER A 33 -22.04 -112.14 80.86
C SER A 33 -23.12 -111.08 80.54
N PRO A 34 -24.14 -110.86 81.40
CA PRO A 34 -25.10 -109.77 81.18
C PRO A 34 -24.43 -108.39 81.30
N ALA A 35 -23.49 -108.21 82.23
CA ALA A 35 -22.76 -106.95 82.39
C ALA A 35 -21.88 -106.61 81.17
N LEU A 36 -21.24 -107.60 80.54
CA LEU A 36 -20.49 -107.43 79.29
C LEU A 36 -21.41 -107.11 78.10
N THR A 37 -22.59 -107.72 78.06
CA THR A 37 -23.58 -107.46 77.01
C THR A 37 -24.17 -106.05 77.14
N GLU A 38 -24.43 -105.59 78.37
CA GLU A 38 -24.88 -104.22 78.66
C GLU A 38 -23.79 -103.19 78.32
N LEU A 39 -22.52 -103.48 78.65
CA LEU A 39 -21.38 -102.65 78.24
C LEU A 39 -21.24 -102.58 76.72
N ALA A 40 -21.44 -103.70 76.01
CA ALA A 40 -21.39 -103.73 74.55
C ALA A 40 -22.55 -102.94 73.93
N SER A 41 -23.76 -103.02 74.47
CA SER A 41 -24.89 -102.21 74.01
C SER A 41 -24.69 -100.72 74.26
N ILE A 42 -24.13 -100.35 75.43
CA ILE A 42 -23.78 -98.96 75.75
C ILE A 42 -22.68 -98.46 74.82
N ALA A 43 -21.65 -99.27 74.54
CA ALA A 43 -20.60 -98.91 73.61
C ALA A 43 -21.12 -98.69 72.18
N GLN A 44 -22.07 -99.52 71.73
CA GLN A 44 -22.70 -99.38 70.41
C GLN A 44 -23.67 -98.18 70.33
N GLU A 45 -24.38 -97.86 71.42
CA GLU A 45 -25.20 -96.65 71.52
C GLU A 45 -24.33 -95.39 71.53
N ILE A 46 -23.21 -95.40 72.26
CA ILE A 46 -22.23 -94.30 72.23
C ILE A 46 -21.63 -94.15 70.84
N ASP A 47 -21.25 -95.23 70.16
CA ASP A 47 -20.69 -95.17 68.80
C ASP A 47 -21.71 -94.62 67.80
N THR A 48 -22.96 -95.07 67.85
CA THR A 48 -24.03 -94.58 66.96
C THR A 48 -24.38 -93.12 67.21
N VAL A 49 -24.50 -92.69 68.48
CA VAL A 49 -24.73 -91.27 68.84
C VAL A 49 -23.52 -90.42 68.44
N THR A 50 -22.30 -90.90 68.69
CA THR A 50 -21.07 -90.17 68.35
C THR A 50 -20.91 -90.03 66.84
N THR A 51 -21.19 -91.09 66.07
CA THR A 51 -21.12 -91.08 64.60
C THR A 51 -22.21 -90.18 64.02
N GLN A 52 -23.43 -90.23 64.56
CA GLN A 52 -24.54 -89.37 64.12
C GLN A 52 -24.28 -87.88 64.40
N GLU A 53 -23.74 -87.54 65.58
CA GLU A 53 -23.37 -86.16 65.90
C GLU A 53 -22.18 -85.68 65.06
N ARG A 54 -21.20 -86.56 64.79
CA ARG A 54 -20.07 -86.24 63.90
C ARG A 54 -20.53 -86.00 62.46
N ASP A 55 -21.42 -86.82 61.93
CA ASP A 55 -21.98 -86.66 60.57
C ASP A 55 -22.81 -85.38 60.45
N LYS A 56 -23.62 -85.05 61.48
CA LYS A 56 -24.33 -83.75 61.55
C LYS A 56 -23.35 -82.57 61.61
N GLN A 57 -22.25 -82.70 62.36
CA GLN A 57 -21.25 -81.66 62.51
C GLN A 57 -20.42 -81.46 61.23
N GLU A 58 -20.05 -82.53 60.53
CA GLU A 58 -19.41 -82.49 59.21
C GLU A 58 -20.35 -81.86 58.17
N GLN A 59 -21.62 -82.28 58.12
CA GLN A 59 -22.61 -81.71 57.20
C GLN A 59 -22.90 -80.23 57.48
N SER A 60 -23.03 -79.84 58.76
CA SER A 60 -23.21 -78.44 59.15
C SER A 60 -22.00 -77.58 58.77
N THR A 61 -20.78 -78.10 58.90
CA THR A 61 -19.55 -77.39 58.52
C THR A 61 -19.45 -77.19 57.01
N LEU A 62 -19.80 -78.22 56.22
CA LEU A 62 -19.83 -78.13 54.75
C LEU A 62 -20.90 -77.16 54.23
N VAL A 63 -22.10 -77.15 54.83
CA VAL A 63 -23.16 -76.19 54.47
C VAL A 63 -22.73 -74.76 54.79
N MET A 64 -22.13 -74.51 55.96
CA MET A 64 -21.59 -73.19 56.33
C MET A 64 -20.48 -72.74 55.37
N LEU A 65 -19.58 -73.63 54.98
CA LEU A 65 -18.52 -73.35 54.01
C LEU A 65 -19.09 -72.97 52.63
N ASN A 66 -20.09 -73.69 52.13
CA ASN A 66 -20.74 -73.39 50.86
C ASN A 66 -21.48 -72.06 50.88
N VAL A 67 -22.17 -71.73 51.98
CA VAL A 67 -22.81 -70.43 52.17
C VAL A 67 -21.76 -69.31 52.15
N TYR A 68 -20.63 -69.50 52.85
CA TYR A 68 -19.54 -68.53 52.86
C TYR A 68 -18.95 -68.29 51.46
N ILE A 69 -18.67 -69.36 50.71
CA ILE A 69 -18.18 -69.27 49.31
C ILE A 69 -19.23 -68.57 48.42
N ALA A 70 -20.52 -68.89 48.56
CA ALA A 70 -21.57 -68.27 47.77
C ALA A 70 -21.69 -66.76 48.04
N VAL A 71 -21.57 -66.34 49.30
CA VAL A 71 -21.56 -64.92 49.68
C VAL A 71 -20.33 -64.21 49.10
N LEU A 72 -19.14 -64.80 49.23
CA LEU A 72 -17.91 -64.24 48.64
C LEU A 72 -18.00 -64.13 47.12
N ALA A 73 -18.50 -65.17 46.45
CA ALA A 73 -18.71 -65.16 45.00
C ALA A 73 -19.71 -64.09 44.58
N ALA A 74 -20.81 -63.91 45.32
CA ALA A 74 -21.78 -62.86 45.07
C ALA A 74 -21.17 -61.46 45.19
N PHE A 75 -20.38 -61.20 46.24
CA PHE A 75 -19.66 -59.93 46.40
C PHE A 75 -18.64 -59.70 45.29
N PHE A 76 -17.91 -60.74 44.88
CA PHE A 76 -16.94 -60.65 43.79
C PHE A 76 -17.62 -60.31 42.46
N VAL A 77 -18.74 -60.96 42.14
CA VAL A 77 -19.54 -60.66 40.94
C VAL A 77 -20.09 -59.23 40.99
N LEU A 78 -20.62 -58.80 42.14
CA LEU A 78 -21.11 -57.42 42.30
C LEU A 78 -19.99 -56.38 42.10
N ALA A 79 -18.80 -56.63 42.65
CA ALA A 79 -17.64 -55.77 42.45
C ALA A 79 -17.20 -55.71 40.97
N LEU A 80 -17.20 -56.85 40.27
CA LEU A 80 -16.91 -56.91 38.84
C LEU A 80 -17.94 -56.14 38.00
N VAL A 81 -19.24 -56.34 38.27
CA VAL A 81 -20.32 -55.65 37.55
C VAL A 81 -20.26 -54.15 37.82
N PHE A 82 -20.02 -53.74 39.07
CA PHE A 82 -19.87 -52.33 39.44
C PHE A 82 -18.66 -51.69 38.76
N GLY A 83 -17.50 -52.37 38.80
CA GLY A 83 -16.29 -51.92 38.11
C GLY A 83 -16.49 -51.77 36.61
N LEU A 84 -17.14 -52.75 35.97
CA LEU A 84 -17.48 -52.71 34.55
C LEU A 84 -18.45 -51.56 34.22
N ALA A 85 -19.48 -51.34 35.05
CA ALA A 85 -20.44 -50.26 34.85
C ALA A 85 -19.76 -48.87 34.95
N VAL A 86 -18.87 -48.68 35.94
CA VAL A 86 -18.08 -47.45 36.09
C VAL A 86 -17.14 -47.27 34.91
N ALA A 87 -16.44 -48.34 34.49
CA ALA A 87 -15.53 -48.30 33.34
C ALA A 87 -16.28 -47.89 32.06
N LEU A 88 -17.39 -48.55 31.72
CA LEU A 88 -18.18 -48.24 30.53
C LEU A 88 -18.73 -46.82 30.54
N LYS A 89 -19.27 -46.35 31.69
CA LYS A 89 -19.78 -44.99 31.81
C LYS A 89 -18.68 -43.94 31.67
N THR A 90 -17.53 -44.18 32.29
CA THR A 90 -16.38 -43.25 32.25
C THR A 90 -15.79 -43.20 30.85
N THR A 91 -15.60 -44.35 30.20
CA THR A 91 -15.16 -44.43 28.80
C THR A 91 -16.13 -43.68 27.88
N GLY A 92 -17.44 -43.87 28.02
CA GLY A 92 -18.42 -43.16 27.20
C GLY A 92 -18.34 -41.64 27.32
N ILE A 93 -18.17 -41.12 28.54
CA ILE A 93 -18.05 -39.67 28.79
C ILE A 93 -16.76 -39.11 28.16
N ILE A 94 -15.62 -39.77 28.40
CA ILE A 94 -14.32 -39.33 27.88
C ILE A 94 -14.30 -39.41 26.34
N THR A 95 -14.74 -40.53 25.77
CA THR A 95 -14.76 -40.72 24.32
C THR A 95 -15.64 -39.67 23.64
N LYS A 96 -16.79 -39.31 24.23
CA LYS A 96 -17.65 -38.25 23.69
C LYS A 96 -16.94 -36.89 23.70
N ALA A 97 -16.36 -36.50 24.83
CA ALA A 97 -15.65 -35.22 24.97
C ALA A 97 -14.48 -35.11 23.98
N VAL A 98 -13.62 -36.14 23.95
CA VAL A 98 -12.45 -36.19 23.05
C VAL A 98 -12.87 -36.18 21.58
N SER A 99 -13.94 -36.90 21.22
CA SER A 99 -14.44 -36.91 19.84
C SER A 99 -14.93 -35.53 19.38
N GLN A 100 -15.58 -34.77 20.24
CA GLN A 100 -16.05 -33.42 19.91
C GLN A 100 -14.89 -32.43 19.76
N ILE A 101 -13.92 -32.48 20.67
CA ILE A 101 -12.70 -31.66 20.57
C ILE A 101 -11.90 -32.03 19.32
N ARG A 102 -11.77 -33.32 19.00
CA ARG A 102 -11.13 -33.78 17.76
C ARG A 102 -11.83 -33.20 16.53
N THR A 103 -13.17 -33.27 16.48
CA THR A 103 -13.94 -32.75 15.35
C THR A 103 -13.74 -31.24 15.20
N ALA A 104 -13.71 -30.50 16.32
CA ALA A 104 -13.43 -29.07 16.31
C ALA A 104 -12.00 -28.73 15.86
N ALA A 105 -11.01 -29.49 16.31
CA ALA A 105 -9.63 -29.33 15.85
C ALA A 105 -9.48 -29.65 14.35
N GLU A 106 -10.16 -30.69 13.87
CA GLU A 106 -10.22 -31.03 12.44
C GLU A 106 -10.87 -29.89 11.63
N GLY A 107 -11.97 -29.29 12.14
CA GLY A 107 -12.57 -28.10 11.55
C GLY A 107 -11.62 -26.91 11.49
N LEU A 108 -11.00 -26.56 12.61
CA LEU A 108 -10.00 -25.48 12.68
C LEU A 108 -8.85 -25.72 11.68
N SER A 109 -8.35 -26.95 11.57
CA SER A 109 -7.28 -27.28 10.62
C SER A 109 -7.65 -27.06 9.16
N ARG A 110 -8.95 -27.00 8.85
CA ARG A 110 -9.50 -26.69 7.53
C ARG A 110 -9.89 -25.22 7.38
N GLY A 111 -9.62 -24.39 8.39
CA GLY A 111 -10.00 -22.98 8.45
C GLY A 111 -11.44 -22.71 8.85
N ASP A 112 -12.18 -23.73 9.33
CA ASP A 112 -13.54 -23.54 9.82
C ASP A 112 -13.52 -23.04 11.27
N LEU A 113 -13.70 -21.72 11.43
CA LEU A 113 -13.78 -21.04 12.73
C LEU A 113 -15.20 -21.02 13.32
N LYS A 114 -16.20 -21.54 12.58
CA LYS A 114 -17.60 -21.58 13.04
C LYS A 114 -17.91 -22.87 13.81
N VAL A 115 -16.93 -23.77 13.96
CA VAL A 115 -17.11 -25.02 14.71
C VAL A 115 -17.25 -24.74 16.20
N HIS A 116 -18.13 -25.50 16.84
CA HIS A 116 -18.41 -25.41 18.27
C HIS A 116 -18.22 -26.76 18.95
N VAL A 117 -17.52 -26.78 20.08
CA VAL A 117 -17.40 -27.95 20.95
C VAL A 117 -18.64 -28.03 21.84
N ASP A 118 -19.65 -28.81 21.41
CA ASP A 118 -20.90 -29.03 22.14
C ASP A 118 -20.74 -30.05 23.29
N TYR A 119 -19.87 -29.73 24.25
CA TYR A 119 -19.64 -30.52 25.46
C TYR A 119 -19.86 -29.68 26.71
N GLN A 120 -20.85 -30.06 27.51
CA GLN A 120 -21.16 -29.41 28.79
C GLN A 120 -20.92 -30.41 29.92
N GLY A 121 -19.72 -30.37 30.49
CA GLY A 121 -19.34 -31.17 31.66
C GLY A 121 -18.86 -30.28 32.80
N GLY A 122 -19.17 -30.63 34.05
CA GLY A 122 -18.62 -29.97 35.23
C GLY A 122 -17.18 -30.40 35.55
N ASN A 123 -16.40 -30.71 34.53
CA ASN A 123 -15.04 -31.23 34.62
C ASN A 123 -14.11 -30.47 33.67
N GLU A 124 -12.83 -30.85 33.64
CA GLU A 124 -11.76 -30.20 32.90
C GLU A 124 -12.04 -30.17 31.38
N PHE A 125 -12.75 -31.18 30.85
CA PHE A 125 -13.17 -31.20 29.45
C PHE A 125 -14.23 -30.15 29.12
N GLY A 126 -15.09 -29.81 30.08
CA GLY A 126 -16.09 -28.74 29.92
C GLY A 126 -15.44 -27.37 29.91
N GLU A 127 -14.50 -27.13 30.83
CA GLU A 127 -13.72 -25.89 30.83
C GLU A 127 -12.89 -25.76 29.54
N LEU A 128 -12.25 -26.84 29.09
CA LEU A 128 -11.51 -26.86 27.82
C LEU A 128 -12.42 -26.56 26.62
N ALA A 129 -13.61 -27.14 26.56
CA ALA A 129 -14.59 -26.86 25.51
C ALA A 129 -14.98 -25.37 25.49
N GLN A 130 -15.27 -24.78 26.66
CA GLN A 130 -15.60 -23.35 26.77
C GLN A 130 -14.44 -22.45 26.31
N ARG A 131 -13.21 -22.73 26.75
CA ARG A 131 -12.03 -21.96 26.35
C ARG A 131 -11.74 -22.07 24.84
N LEU A 132 -11.87 -23.26 24.26
CA LEU A 132 -11.72 -23.46 22.82
C LEU A 132 -12.78 -22.69 22.03
N ASN A 133 -14.04 -22.75 22.46
CA ASN A 133 -15.13 -22.01 21.82
C ASN A 133 -14.89 -20.49 21.88
N PHE A 134 -14.40 -19.97 22.99
CA PHE A 134 -13.98 -18.57 23.10
C PHE A 134 -12.85 -18.24 22.12
N SER A 135 -11.82 -19.09 22.01
CA SER A 135 -10.74 -18.89 21.03
C SER A 135 -11.24 -18.89 19.59
N PHE A 136 -12.15 -19.80 19.21
CA PHE A 136 -12.74 -19.79 17.86
C PHE A 136 -13.52 -18.51 17.59
N GLN A 137 -14.28 -18.03 18.57
CA GLN A 137 -15.04 -16.79 18.44
C GLN A 137 -14.13 -15.58 18.26
N GLU A 138 -13.04 -15.46 19.03
CA GLU A 138 -12.07 -14.36 18.88
C GLU A 138 -11.34 -14.42 17.53
N LEU A 139 -10.89 -15.62 17.11
CA LEU A 139 -10.27 -15.80 15.80
C LEU A 139 -11.23 -15.42 14.67
N SER A 140 -12.50 -15.82 14.75
CA SER A 140 -13.53 -15.44 13.76
C SER A 140 -13.68 -13.93 13.69
N LYS A 141 -13.77 -13.23 14.83
CA LYS A 141 -13.87 -11.77 14.86
C LYS A 141 -12.70 -11.09 14.17
N TYR A 142 -11.47 -11.57 14.38
CA TYR A 142 -10.28 -11.01 13.72
C TYR A 142 -10.35 -11.22 12.21
N VAL A 143 -10.68 -12.44 11.76
CA VAL A 143 -10.81 -12.75 10.33
C VAL A 143 -11.91 -11.90 9.67
N ASP A 144 -13.10 -11.82 10.28
CA ASP A 144 -14.21 -11.03 9.78
C ASP A 144 -13.85 -9.53 9.72
N THR A 145 -13.11 -9.03 10.71
CA THR A 145 -12.66 -7.62 10.72
C THR A 145 -11.62 -7.34 9.64
N ILE A 146 -10.68 -8.25 9.42
CA ILE A 146 -9.70 -8.14 8.34
C ILE A 146 -10.41 -8.16 6.97
N ASP A 147 -11.37 -9.08 6.79
CA ASP A 147 -12.14 -9.20 5.54
C ASP A 147 -12.93 -7.91 5.23
N ASN A 148 -13.62 -7.37 6.23
CA ASN A 148 -14.33 -6.10 6.09
C ASN A 148 -13.37 -4.94 5.77
N GLY A 149 -12.25 -4.82 6.50
CA GLY A 149 -11.27 -3.77 6.26
C GLY A 149 -10.65 -3.85 4.86
N MET A 150 -10.33 -5.07 4.38
CA MET A 150 -9.80 -5.27 3.03
C MET A 150 -10.86 -5.02 1.95
N THR A 151 -12.13 -5.31 2.22
CA THR A 151 -13.24 -4.96 1.33
C THR A 151 -13.34 -3.45 1.17
N GLU A 152 -13.28 -2.69 2.27
CA GLU A 152 -13.27 -1.22 2.23
C GLU A 152 -12.06 -0.67 1.46
N PHE A 153 -10.87 -1.21 1.69
CA PHE A 153 -9.66 -0.80 0.94
C PHE A 153 -9.78 -1.10 -0.55
N SER A 154 -10.37 -2.25 -0.92
CA SER A 154 -10.60 -2.61 -2.33
C SER A 154 -11.60 -1.68 -3.02
N ALA A 155 -12.56 -1.12 -2.26
CA ALA A 155 -13.48 -0.09 -2.72
C ALA A 155 -12.85 1.33 -2.76
N GLY A 156 -11.57 1.45 -2.40
CA GLY A 156 -10.85 2.73 -2.30
C GLY A 156 -11.14 3.51 -1.02
N ASN A 157 -11.88 2.92 -0.09
CA ASN A 157 -12.18 3.55 1.19
C ASN A 157 -11.07 3.29 2.21
N PHE A 158 -10.00 4.09 2.13
CA PHE A 158 -8.97 4.11 3.17
C PHE A 158 -9.43 4.86 4.43
N THR A 159 -10.70 5.27 4.49
CA THR A 159 -11.53 5.76 5.61
C THR A 159 -11.62 4.92 6.86
N TYR A 160 -11.67 3.61 6.64
CA TYR A 160 -12.25 2.65 7.57
C TYR A 160 -11.46 2.52 8.87
N GLU A 161 -12.12 2.63 10.02
CA GLU A 161 -11.50 2.41 11.33
C GLU A 161 -11.79 0.99 11.82
N CYS A 162 -10.76 0.29 12.31
CA CYS A 162 -10.91 -1.04 12.88
C CYS A 162 -11.79 -0.97 14.13
N PRO A 163 -12.97 -1.62 14.15
CA PRO A 163 -13.94 -1.47 15.24
C PRO A 163 -13.58 -2.27 16.50
N ILE A 164 -12.58 -3.15 16.42
CA ILE A 164 -12.17 -4.01 17.51
C ILE A 164 -10.66 -3.90 17.77
N GLN A 165 -10.26 -4.21 19.00
CA GLN A 165 -8.86 -4.32 19.38
C GLN A 165 -8.40 -5.77 19.28
N PHE A 166 -7.29 -6.00 18.58
CA PHE A 166 -6.69 -7.31 18.43
C PHE A 166 -5.82 -7.61 19.66
N LEU A 167 -5.97 -8.79 20.25
CA LEU A 167 -5.26 -9.17 21.48
C LEU A 167 -3.98 -9.96 21.19
N GLY A 168 -2.97 -9.77 22.05
CA GLY A 168 -1.72 -10.54 22.00
C GLY A 168 -0.99 -10.40 20.67
N ASP A 169 -0.56 -11.52 20.10
CA ASP A 169 0.21 -11.55 18.84
C ASP A 169 -0.57 -10.98 17.64
N PHE A 170 -1.90 -10.92 17.71
CA PHE A 170 -2.74 -10.34 16.67
C PHE A 170 -2.68 -8.81 16.63
N ALA A 171 -2.27 -8.15 17.71
CA ALA A 171 -2.13 -6.68 17.76
C ALA A 171 -1.16 -6.15 16.70
N HIS A 172 -0.12 -6.91 16.36
CA HIS A 172 0.82 -6.53 15.30
C HIS A 172 0.17 -6.52 13.91
N ILE A 173 -0.81 -7.40 13.67
CA ILE A 173 -1.57 -7.42 12.40
C ILE A 173 -2.41 -6.15 12.30
N GLN A 174 -3.12 -5.78 13.36
CA GLN A 174 -3.87 -4.52 13.41
C GLN A 174 -2.97 -3.31 13.13
N ALA A 175 -1.84 -3.18 13.83
CA ALA A 175 -0.90 -2.09 13.62
C ALA A 175 -0.34 -2.06 12.18
N SER A 176 -0.13 -3.23 11.57
CA SER A 176 0.33 -3.32 10.17
C SER A 176 -0.74 -2.84 9.19
N ILE A 177 -2.01 -3.18 9.42
CA ILE A 177 -3.15 -2.72 8.61
C ILE A 177 -3.34 -1.21 8.75
N GLU A 178 -3.28 -0.68 9.96
CA GLU A 178 -3.39 0.76 10.24
C GLU A 178 -2.24 1.54 9.57
N ASN A 179 -1.00 1.04 9.64
CA ASN A 179 0.14 1.67 8.98
C ASN A 179 -0.01 1.66 7.45
N PHE A 180 -0.48 0.55 6.88
CA PHE A 180 -0.75 0.45 5.46
C PHE A 180 -1.81 1.47 5.02
N GLN A 181 -2.90 1.57 5.78
CA GLN A 181 -3.97 2.54 5.55
C GLN A 181 -3.47 3.98 5.60
N GLU A 182 -2.67 4.34 6.61
CA GLU A 182 -2.09 5.67 6.75
C GLU A 182 -1.20 6.03 5.55
N LYS A 183 -0.32 5.11 5.14
CA LYS A 183 0.55 5.30 3.97
C LYS A 183 -0.25 5.48 2.68
N MET A 184 -1.30 4.67 2.48
CA MET A 184 -2.16 4.80 1.32
C MET A 184 -2.91 6.14 1.30
N ARG A 185 -3.44 6.58 2.45
CA ARG A 185 -4.06 7.92 2.59
C ARG A 185 -3.08 9.03 2.23
N SER A 186 -1.86 8.99 2.77
CA SER A 186 -0.82 9.99 2.48
C SER A 186 -0.49 10.02 0.99
N MET A 187 -0.26 8.85 0.38
CA MET A 187 0.05 8.74 -1.04
C MET A 187 -1.07 9.29 -1.92
N LEU A 188 -2.34 9.02 -1.59
CA LEU A 188 -3.49 9.57 -2.32
C LEU A 188 -3.60 11.09 -2.17
N GLY A 189 -3.35 11.63 -0.97
CA GLY A 189 -3.33 13.08 -0.74
C GLY A 189 -2.19 13.80 -1.49
N GLU A 190 -1.01 13.17 -1.58
CA GLU A 190 0.11 13.66 -2.40
C GLU A 190 -0.21 13.62 -3.89
N LEU A 191 -0.88 12.57 -4.36
CA LEU A 191 -1.35 12.46 -5.75
C LEU A 191 -2.39 13.54 -6.08
N GLU A 192 -3.34 13.79 -5.19
CA GLU A 192 -4.34 14.86 -5.36
C GLU A 192 -3.65 16.23 -5.48
N THR A 193 -2.71 16.52 -4.57
CA THR A 193 -1.94 17.77 -4.58
C THR A 193 -1.13 17.92 -5.88
N SER A 194 -0.45 16.85 -6.30
CA SER A 194 0.34 16.83 -7.54
C SER A 194 -0.55 17.03 -8.78
N SER A 195 -1.72 16.40 -8.81
CA SER A 195 -2.70 16.57 -9.90
C SER A 195 -3.21 18.01 -9.96
N ALA A 196 -3.49 18.64 -8.82
CA ALA A 196 -3.92 20.04 -8.77
C ALA A 196 -2.82 20.98 -9.28
N GLN A 197 -1.55 20.74 -8.93
CA GLN A 197 -0.41 21.50 -9.42
C GLN A 197 -0.21 21.35 -10.94
N VAL A 198 -0.36 20.14 -11.48
CA VAL A 198 -0.29 19.90 -12.92
C VAL A 198 -1.43 20.62 -13.65
N SER A 199 -2.65 20.59 -13.11
CA SER A 199 -3.79 21.31 -13.69
C SER A 199 -3.56 22.81 -13.72
N ALA A 200 -3.11 23.40 -12.61
CA ALA A 200 -2.78 24.83 -12.54
C ALA A 200 -1.63 25.22 -13.49
N GLY A 201 -0.59 24.38 -13.58
CA GLY A 201 0.50 24.58 -14.53
C GLY A 201 0.06 24.50 -15.99
N ALA A 202 -0.86 23.60 -16.32
CA ALA A 202 -1.42 23.48 -17.66
C ALA A 202 -2.27 24.71 -18.04
N GLU A 203 -3.08 25.24 -17.12
CA GLU A 203 -3.81 26.50 -17.32
C GLU A 203 -2.84 27.67 -17.58
N GLN A 204 -1.78 27.81 -16.78
CA GLN A 204 -0.79 28.85 -16.98
C GLN A 204 -0.07 28.74 -18.34
N VAL A 205 0.24 27.52 -18.78
CA VAL A 205 0.83 27.27 -20.11
C VAL A 205 -0.14 27.64 -21.22
N ALA A 206 -1.43 27.31 -21.07
CA ALA A 206 -2.46 27.66 -22.06
C ALA A 206 -2.63 29.19 -22.18
N ASP A 207 -2.68 29.90 -21.06
CA ASP A 207 -2.74 31.36 -21.02
C ASP A 207 -1.50 31.98 -21.67
N GLY A 208 -0.32 31.46 -21.35
CA GLY A 208 0.94 31.90 -21.96
C GLY A 208 0.98 31.65 -23.47
N ALA A 209 0.48 30.51 -23.94
CA ALA A 209 0.39 30.19 -25.36
C ALA A 209 -0.59 31.12 -26.09
N GLN A 210 -1.72 31.47 -25.46
CA GLN A 210 -2.69 32.42 -26.02
C GLN A 210 -2.09 33.83 -26.13
N ALA A 211 -1.40 34.29 -25.08
CA ALA A 211 -0.71 35.57 -25.11
C ALA A 211 0.39 35.61 -26.18
N LEU A 212 1.15 34.52 -26.33
CA LEU A 212 2.16 34.39 -27.37
C LEU A 212 1.55 34.41 -28.78
N ALA A 213 0.44 33.70 -29.00
CA ALA A 213 -0.26 33.70 -30.29
C ALA A 213 -0.78 35.10 -30.66
N GLN A 214 -1.33 35.82 -29.67
CA GLN A 214 -1.75 37.22 -29.84
C GLN A 214 -0.55 38.10 -30.20
N GLY A 215 0.55 38.03 -29.45
CA GLY A 215 1.76 38.81 -29.72
C GLY A 215 2.39 38.48 -31.09
N ALA A 216 2.34 37.21 -31.53
CA ALA A 216 2.79 36.81 -32.87
C ALA A 216 1.91 37.41 -33.97
N THR A 217 0.60 37.53 -33.75
CA THR A 217 -0.34 38.17 -34.69
C THR A 217 -0.08 39.68 -34.79
N GLU A 218 0.20 40.33 -33.66
CA GLU A 218 0.58 41.74 -33.61
C GLU A 218 1.92 41.97 -34.33
N GLN A 219 2.91 41.11 -34.08
CA GLN A 219 4.20 41.18 -34.79
C GLN A 219 4.05 41.00 -36.30
N ALA A 220 3.24 40.02 -36.75
CA ALA A 220 2.97 39.83 -38.17
C ALA A 220 2.39 41.11 -38.80
N SER A 221 1.44 41.75 -38.12
CA SER A 221 0.84 43.02 -38.56
C SER A 221 1.88 44.15 -38.64
N SER A 222 2.76 44.28 -37.63
CA SER A 222 3.86 45.27 -37.67
C SER A 222 4.86 45.00 -38.80
N VAL A 223 5.12 43.75 -39.13
CA VAL A 223 5.99 43.37 -40.26
C VAL A 223 5.35 43.73 -41.60
N GLU A 224 4.03 43.56 -41.75
CA GLU A 224 3.29 44.01 -42.93
C GLU A 224 3.36 45.53 -43.10
N GLU A 225 3.14 46.31 -42.03
CA GLU A 225 3.23 47.77 -42.04
C GLU A 225 4.66 48.25 -42.35
N LEU A 226 5.67 47.60 -41.76
CA LEU A 226 7.07 47.89 -42.06
C LEU A 226 7.40 47.59 -43.54
N SER A 227 6.89 46.49 -44.08
CA SER A 227 7.11 46.13 -45.48
C SER A 227 6.49 47.15 -46.43
N ALA A 228 5.29 47.65 -46.12
CA ALA A 228 4.65 48.74 -46.87
C ALA A 228 5.47 50.03 -46.79
N SER A 229 5.95 50.40 -45.59
CA SER A 229 6.80 51.57 -45.39
C SER A 229 8.11 51.48 -46.18
N ILE A 230 8.72 50.29 -46.24
CA ILE A 230 9.93 50.05 -47.04
C ILE A 230 9.63 50.20 -48.54
N ALA A 231 8.47 49.74 -49.02
CA ALA A 231 8.07 49.91 -50.41
C ALA A 231 7.89 51.40 -50.77
N ASP A 232 7.25 52.17 -49.89
CA ASP A 232 7.08 53.62 -50.07
C ASP A 232 8.43 54.35 -50.08
N ILE A 233 9.32 54.01 -49.15
CA ILE A 233 10.69 54.56 -49.13
C ILE A 233 11.43 54.22 -50.43
N SER A 234 11.30 52.99 -50.94
CA SER A 234 11.92 52.56 -52.19
C SER A 234 11.42 53.37 -53.39
N ASN A 235 10.10 53.64 -53.45
CA ASN A 235 9.50 54.51 -54.47
C ASN A 235 10.06 55.93 -54.37
N HIS A 236 10.13 56.51 -53.16
CA HIS A 236 10.69 57.84 -52.95
C HIS A 236 12.17 57.94 -53.35
N ILE A 237 12.97 56.89 -53.13
CA ILE A 237 14.36 56.83 -53.59
C ILE A 237 14.41 56.82 -55.13
N SER A 238 13.52 56.07 -55.79
CA SER A 238 13.43 56.04 -57.25
C SER A 238 13.06 57.41 -57.82
N ASP A 239 12.05 58.06 -57.26
CA ASP A 239 11.64 59.42 -57.65
C ASP A 239 12.77 60.43 -57.43
N THR A 240 13.47 60.33 -56.30
CA THR A 240 14.62 61.20 -55.99
C THR A 240 15.73 61.02 -57.04
N ALA A 241 16.02 59.79 -57.45
CA ALA A 241 17.01 59.54 -58.51
C ALA A 241 16.59 60.16 -59.85
N VAL A 242 15.30 60.06 -60.22
CA VAL A 242 14.74 60.70 -61.43
C VAL A 242 14.85 62.22 -61.34
N PHE A 243 14.50 62.81 -60.19
CA PHE A 243 14.63 64.26 -59.98
C PHE A 243 16.08 64.72 -60.04
N SER A 244 17.02 63.99 -59.44
CA SER A 244 18.45 64.29 -59.55
C SER A 244 18.94 64.23 -60.99
N GLN A 245 18.52 63.24 -61.78
CA GLN A 245 18.88 63.14 -63.19
C GLN A 245 18.32 64.33 -64.01
N LYS A 246 17.07 64.74 -63.72
CA LYS A 246 16.46 65.88 -64.39
C LYS A 246 17.10 67.21 -63.99
N ALA A 247 17.49 67.36 -62.72
CA ALA A 247 18.23 68.51 -62.24
C ALA A 247 19.62 68.61 -62.90
N ASP A 248 20.32 67.48 -63.07
CA ASP A 248 21.59 67.43 -63.82
C ASP A 248 21.39 67.87 -65.27
N GLN A 249 20.37 67.35 -65.96
CA GLN A 249 20.05 67.76 -67.34
C GLN A 249 19.76 69.27 -67.45
N LEU A 250 18.91 69.82 -66.57
CA LEU A 250 18.63 71.26 -66.54
C LEU A 250 19.90 72.09 -66.24
N GLY A 251 20.80 71.57 -65.41
CA GLY A 251 22.11 72.15 -65.14
C GLY A 251 23.01 72.17 -66.37
N GLN A 252 22.99 71.12 -67.19
CA GLN A 252 23.71 71.05 -68.47
C GLN A 252 23.13 72.04 -69.48
N GLU A 253 21.80 72.08 -69.65
CA GLU A 253 21.11 73.03 -70.54
C GLU A 253 21.40 74.49 -70.14
N SER A 254 21.34 74.80 -68.83
CA SER A 254 21.69 76.14 -68.32
C SER A 254 23.14 76.50 -68.62
N ARG A 255 24.07 75.54 -68.52
CA ARG A 255 25.49 75.76 -68.86
C ARG A 255 25.67 76.08 -70.34
N GLU A 256 24.94 75.41 -71.24
CA GLU A 256 24.97 75.70 -72.67
C GLU A 256 24.46 77.12 -72.96
N ILE A 257 23.34 77.53 -72.36
CA ILE A 257 22.79 78.88 -72.50
C ILE A 257 23.79 79.94 -72.02
N VAL A 258 24.41 79.72 -70.85
CA VAL A 258 25.44 80.64 -70.31
C VAL A 258 26.65 80.72 -71.23
N ASN A 259 27.11 79.59 -71.80
CA ASN A 259 28.23 79.59 -72.75
C ASN A 259 27.89 80.37 -74.03
N LYS A 260 26.68 80.20 -74.57
CA LYS A 260 26.22 80.98 -75.72
C LYS A 260 26.12 82.47 -75.40
N GLY A 261 25.58 82.83 -74.25
CA GLY A 261 25.53 84.22 -73.79
C GLY A 261 26.93 84.83 -73.61
N LYS A 262 27.91 84.02 -73.19
CA LYS A 262 29.33 84.44 -73.14
C LYS A 262 29.86 84.73 -74.55
N GLU A 263 29.62 83.85 -75.52
CA GLU A 263 30.04 84.08 -76.92
C GLU A 263 29.42 85.35 -77.51
N GLU A 264 28.12 85.58 -77.28
CA GLU A 264 27.43 86.80 -77.71
C GLU A 264 28.02 88.07 -77.05
N MET A 265 28.39 88.00 -75.76
CA MET A 265 29.08 89.10 -75.07
C MET A 265 30.49 89.34 -75.60
N GLU A 266 31.23 88.31 -75.97
CA GLU A 266 32.55 88.44 -76.62
C GLU A 266 32.42 89.11 -78.00
N GLN A 267 31.41 88.74 -78.79
CA GLN A 267 31.10 89.39 -80.07
C GLN A 267 30.70 90.87 -79.89
N LEU A 268 29.89 91.17 -78.86
CA LEU A 268 29.53 92.54 -78.51
C LEU A 268 30.77 93.37 -78.13
N LEU A 269 31.66 92.81 -77.31
CA LEU A 269 32.90 93.48 -76.91
C LEU A 269 33.80 93.78 -78.12
N SER A 270 33.93 92.84 -79.07
CA SER A 270 34.67 93.06 -80.32
C SER A 270 34.04 94.19 -81.14
N SER A 271 32.72 94.21 -81.27
CA SER A 271 32.00 95.26 -82.00
C SER A 271 32.20 96.64 -81.35
N ILE A 272 32.19 96.71 -80.02
CA ILE A 272 32.49 97.94 -79.27
C ILE A 272 33.94 98.40 -79.52
N GLN A 273 34.90 97.48 -79.59
CA GLN A 273 36.29 97.80 -79.93
C GLN A 273 36.42 98.33 -81.37
N GLU A 274 35.72 97.72 -82.33
CA GLU A 274 35.66 98.22 -83.71
C GLU A 274 35.05 99.62 -83.79
N ILE A 275 33.95 99.88 -83.07
CA ILE A 275 33.33 101.21 -82.98
C ILE A 275 34.30 102.22 -82.38
N ALA A 276 35.02 101.85 -81.32
CA ALA A 276 36.02 102.72 -80.69
C ALA A 276 37.18 103.04 -81.64
N HIS A 277 37.66 102.04 -82.40
CA HIS A 277 38.69 102.23 -83.41
C HIS A 277 38.21 103.14 -84.56
N ALA A 278 36.99 102.92 -85.07
CA ALA A 278 36.37 103.78 -86.07
C ALA A 278 36.21 105.22 -85.57
N SER A 279 35.82 105.40 -84.31
CA SER A 279 35.69 106.72 -83.66
C SER A 279 37.04 107.44 -83.54
N ASN A 280 38.12 106.73 -83.21
CA ASN A 280 39.48 107.29 -83.20
C ASN A 280 39.97 107.69 -84.61
N ASN A 281 39.62 106.91 -85.63
CA ASN A 281 39.90 107.28 -87.03
C ASN A 281 39.14 108.56 -87.42
N ILE A 282 37.86 108.67 -87.04
CA ILE A 282 37.06 109.88 -87.25
C ILE A 282 37.70 111.07 -86.52
N GLN A 283 38.13 110.91 -85.27
CA GLN A 283 38.83 111.95 -84.51
C GLN A 283 40.11 112.41 -85.22
N SER A 284 40.86 111.48 -85.81
CA SER A 284 42.06 111.77 -86.59
C SER A 284 41.73 112.53 -87.87
N ILE A 285 40.66 112.16 -88.58
CA ILE A 285 40.17 112.89 -89.75
C ILE A 285 39.72 114.30 -89.35
N ILE A 286 38.98 114.46 -88.25
CA ILE A 286 38.58 115.77 -87.73
C ILE A 286 39.79 116.64 -87.44
N LYS A 287 40.86 116.06 -86.86
CA LYS A 287 42.13 116.78 -86.64
C LYS A 287 42.74 117.27 -87.96
N VAL A 288 42.81 116.41 -88.98
CA VAL A 288 43.29 116.79 -90.31
C VAL A 288 42.40 117.87 -90.93
N ILE A 289 41.07 117.77 -90.80
CA ILE A 289 40.13 118.81 -91.28
C ILE A 289 40.41 120.13 -90.56
N ASN A 290 40.65 120.10 -89.25
CA ASN A 290 40.94 121.31 -88.47
C ASN A 290 42.29 121.92 -88.87
N ASP A 291 43.31 121.09 -89.13
CA ASP A 291 44.60 121.52 -89.64
C ASP A 291 44.46 122.14 -91.05
N ILE A 292 43.65 121.54 -91.94
CA ILE A 292 43.33 122.09 -93.26
C ILE A 292 42.56 123.41 -93.12
N ALA A 293 41.58 123.49 -92.22
CA ALA A 293 40.81 124.70 -91.98
C ALA A 293 41.72 125.82 -91.48
N PHE A 294 42.67 125.52 -90.58
CA PHE A 294 43.67 126.47 -90.11
C PHE A 294 44.61 126.91 -91.24
N GLN A 295 45.14 125.97 -92.05
CA GLN A 295 45.95 126.29 -93.22
C GLN A 295 45.17 127.12 -94.25
N THR A 296 43.91 126.80 -94.50
CA THR A 296 43.01 127.53 -95.40
C THR A 296 42.75 128.93 -94.87
N ASN A 297 42.57 129.08 -93.56
CA ASN A 297 42.45 130.39 -92.91
C ASN A 297 43.74 131.21 -93.07
N ILE A 298 44.92 130.60 -92.93
CA ILE A 298 46.21 131.27 -93.21
C ILE A 298 46.37 131.62 -94.69
N LEU A 299 45.97 130.73 -95.60
CA LEU A 299 46.02 130.96 -97.05
C LEU A 299 45.07 132.09 -97.47
N ALA A 300 43.84 132.08 -96.96
CA ALA A 300 42.85 133.12 -97.17
C ALA A 300 43.32 134.46 -96.58
N LEU A 301 43.95 134.45 -95.41
CA LEU A 301 44.56 135.63 -94.81
C LEU A 301 45.71 136.16 -95.67
N ASN A 302 46.62 135.30 -96.13
CA ASN A 302 47.71 135.69 -97.03
C ASN A 302 47.19 136.21 -98.38
N ALA A 303 46.15 135.60 -98.94
CA ALA A 303 45.51 136.07 -100.15
C ALA A 303 44.81 137.42 -99.94
N ALA A 304 44.13 137.62 -98.81
CA ALA A 304 43.53 138.90 -98.44
C ALA A 304 44.58 140.00 -98.24
N VAL A 305 45.74 139.67 -97.65
CA VAL A 305 46.89 140.58 -97.54
C VAL A 305 47.46 140.92 -98.92
N GLU A 306 47.63 139.95 -99.82
CA GLU A 306 48.22 140.19 -101.14
C GLU A 306 47.23 140.86 -102.12
N ALA A 307 45.93 140.61 -101.99
CA ALA A 307 44.87 141.38 -102.66
C ALA A 307 44.86 142.84 -102.16
N ALA A 308 44.92 143.07 -100.85
CA ALA A 308 45.09 144.41 -100.29
C ALA A 308 46.39 145.09 -100.77
N ARG A 309 47.41 144.31 -101.14
CA ARG A 309 48.67 144.80 -101.72
C ARG A 309 48.58 145.08 -103.23
N ALA A 310 47.72 144.39 -103.97
CA ALA A 310 47.54 144.52 -105.42
C ALA A 310 46.64 145.69 -105.85
N GLY A 311 45.81 146.24 -104.95
CA GLY A 311 44.91 147.35 -105.28
C GLY A 311 43.86 146.96 -106.35
N ASN A 312 43.34 147.92 -107.13
CA ASN A 312 42.12 147.79 -107.97
C ASN A 312 42.07 146.67 -109.06
N ALA A 313 43.02 145.74 -109.13
CA ALA A 313 42.95 144.53 -109.96
C ALA A 313 42.89 143.21 -109.14
N GLY A 314 42.81 143.28 -107.80
CA GLY A 314 42.68 142.14 -106.88
C GLY A 314 41.94 142.49 -105.61
#